data_AF-A0A2N8KPE9-F1
#
_entry.id   AF-A0A2N8KPE9-F1
#
_cell.length_a   1.000
_cell.length_b   1.000
_cell.length_c   1.000
_cell.angle_alpha   90.00
_cell.angle_beta   90.00
_cell.angle_gamma   90.00
#
_symmetry.space_group_name_H-M   'P 1'
#
loop_
_entity.id
_entity.type
_entity.pdbx_description
1 polymer ?
#
loop_
_entity_poly.entity_id
_entity_poly.type
_entity_poly.pdbx_seq_one_letter_code
_entity_poly.pdbx_strand_id
1 'polypeptide(L)'
;MNALYAVDQIDLVRAQKRAYEAEKLRNERWLTAGEGNRTDVLETQARFDLALAQEIEARDGLDVALQALAALVGREVRAQDLDPLGRGFVVAPLEPGDFAY
;
A
#
# COMPACT_ATOMS: atom_id res chain seq x y z
N MET A 1 -3.55 -3.28 -13.99
CA MET A 1 -4.28 -3.11 -12.72
C MET A 1 -3.42 -3.22 -11.46
N ASN A 2 -2.18 -3.71 -11.51
CA ASN A 2 -1.40 -4.02 -10.28
C ASN A 2 -0.72 -2.82 -9.60
N ALA A 3 -0.24 -1.83 -10.35
CA ALA A 3 0.54 -0.72 -9.78
C ALA A 3 -0.29 0.23 -8.90
N LEU A 4 -1.48 0.65 -9.35
CA LEU A 4 -2.37 1.49 -8.52
C LEU A 4 -2.85 0.77 -7.26
N TYR A 5 -3.19 -0.51 -7.38
CA TYR A 5 -3.53 -1.33 -6.22
C TYR A 5 -2.37 -1.43 -5.22
N ALA A 6 -1.13 -1.56 -5.70
CA ALA A 6 0.05 -1.55 -4.84
C ALA A 6 0.25 -0.20 -4.12
N VAL A 7 -0.07 0.93 -4.77
CA VAL A 7 -0.07 2.26 -4.12
C VAL A 7 -1.08 2.31 -2.98
N ASP A 8 -2.32 1.86 -3.21
CA ASP A 8 -3.36 1.83 -2.17
C ASP A 8 -2.95 0.93 -0.98
N GLN A 9 -2.31 -0.21 -1.26
CA GLN A 9 -1.79 -1.09 -0.21
C GLN A 9 -0.68 -0.41 0.61
N ILE A 10 0.25 0.30 -0.04
CA ILE A 10 1.30 1.05 0.66
C ILE A 10 0.68 2.09 1.61
N ASP A 11 -0.34 2.81 1.17
CA ASP A 11 -0.98 3.84 1.98
C ASP A 11 -1.77 3.25 3.17
N LEU A 12 -2.44 2.12 2.97
CA LEU A 12 -3.07 1.37 4.05
C LEU A 12 -2.04 0.93 5.10
N VAL A 13 -0.94 0.31 4.68
CA VAL A 13 0.10 -0.20 5.60
C VAL A 13 0.78 0.97 6.34
N ARG A 14 1.01 2.10 5.66
CA ARG A 14 1.52 3.32 6.32
C ARG A 14 0.59 3.83 7.41
N ALA A 15 -0.72 3.81 7.18
CA ALA A 15 -1.69 4.21 8.19
C ALA A 15 -1.67 3.26 9.40
N GLN A 16 -1.60 1.95 9.17
CA GLN A 16 -1.49 0.95 10.23
C GLN A 16 -0.20 1.12 11.04
N LYS A 17 0.95 1.31 10.37
CA LYS A 17 2.24 1.54 11.04
C LYS A 17 2.20 2.76 11.97
N ARG A 18 1.64 3.89 11.52
CA ARG A 18 1.47 5.09 12.35
C ARG A 18 0.56 4.84 13.56
N ALA A 19 -0.49 4.04 13.38
CA ALA A 19 -1.37 3.67 14.48
C ALA A 19 -0.62 2.83 15.55
N TYR A 20 0.17 1.84 15.12
CA TYR A 20 0.97 1.01 16.04
C TYR A 20 2.09 1.80 16.72
N GLU A 21 2.69 2.77 16.04
CA GLU A 21 3.68 3.67 16.64
C GLU A 21 3.06 4.51 17.77
N ALA A 22 1.88 5.09 17.53
CA ALA A 22 1.15 5.83 18.55
C ALA A 22 0.71 4.92 19.72
N GLU A 23 0.28 3.70 19.42
CA GLU A 23 -0.12 2.72 20.43
C GLU A 23 1.06 2.29 21.31
N LYS A 24 2.21 1.99 20.69
CA LYS A 24 3.46 1.68 21.37
C LYS A 24 3.85 2.81 22.32
N LEU A 25 3.87 4.06 21.85
CA LEU A 25 4.20 5.21 22.69
C LEU A 25 3.26 5.37 23.88
N ARG A 26 1.95 5.09 23.70
CA ARG A 26 0.97 5.08 24.79
C ARG A 26 1.31 3.99 25.81
N ASN A 27 1.58 2.77 25.35
CA ASN A 27 1.88 1.64 26.22
C ASN A 27 3.21 1.84 26.98
N GLU A 28 4.22 2.43 26.35
CA GLU A 28 5.48 2.81 27.01
C GLU A 28 5.25 3.84 28.14
N ARG A 29 4.37 4.82 27.91
CA ARG A 29 4.00 5.81 28.94
C ARG A 29 3.27 5.18 30.12
N TRP A 30 2.30 4.30 29.86
CA TRP A 30 1.59 3.58 30.91
C TRP A 30 2.50 2.64 31.70
N LEU A 31 3.39 1.93 31.01
CA LEU A 31 4.40 1.09 31.67
C LEU A 31 5.30 1.92 32.59
N THR A 32 5.75 3.09 32.13
CA THR A 32 6.57 4.02 32.94
C THR A 32 5.80 4.58 34.13
N ALA A 33 4.49 4.80 33.99
CA ALA A 33 3.61 5.23 35.07
C ALA A 33 3.24 4.10 36.06
N GLY A 34 3.61 2.85 35.78
CA GLY A 34 3.29 1.68 36.61
C GLY A 34 1.88 1.10 36.38
N GLU A 35 1.16 1.60 35.37
CA GLU A 35 -0.20 1.16 35.01
C GLU A 35 -0.24 0.26 33.76
N GLY A 36 0.88 0.09 33.05
CA GLY A 36 0.99 -0.70 31.82
C GLY A 36 1.85 -1.96 31.97
N ASN A 37 1.69 -2.91 31.04
CA ASN A 37 2.44 -4.17 31.05
C ASN A 37 3.57 -4.18 30.00
N ARG A 38 4.69 -4.83 30.34
CA ARG A 38 5.79 -5.08 29.39
C ARG A 38 5.32 -5.85 28.16
N THR A 39 4.37 -6.77 28.33
CA THR A 39 3.77 -7.54 27.25
C THR A 39 3.10 -6.64 26.21
N ASP A 40 2.34 -5.63 26.64
CA ASP A 40 1.61 -4.73 25.73
C ASP A 40 2.58 -3.88 24.89
N VAL A 41 3.71 -3.48 25.46
CA VAL A 41 4.79 -2.78 24.73
C VAL A 41 5.43 -3.70 23.70
N LEU A 42 5.74 -4.94 24.07
CA LEU A 42 6.34 -5.91 23.14
C LEU A 42 5.38 -6.33 22.02
N GLU A 43 4.09 -6.49 22.32
CA GLU A 43 3.09 -6.83 21.31
C GLU A 43 2.89 -5.69 20.31
N THR A 44 2.77 -4.45 20.78
CA THR A 44 2.67 -3.28 19.90
C THR A 44 3.94 -3.05 19.09
N GLN A 45 5.12 -3.31 19.66
CA GLN A 45 6.39 -3.31 18.93
C GLN A 45 6.38 -4.35 17.81
N ALA A 46 5.99 -5.60 18.08
CA ALA A 46 5.93 -6.66 17.08
C ALA A 46 4.96 -6.33 15.94
N ARG A 47 3.81 -5.73 16.24
CA ARG A 47 2.84 -5.27 15.23
C ARG A 47 3.39 -4.12 14.38
N PHE A 48 4.11 -3.17 15.00
CA PHE A 48 4.80 -2.11 14.27
C PHE A 48 5.86 -2.69 13.32
N ASP A 49 6.68 -3.64 13.78
CA ASP A 49 7.73 -4.26 12.98
C ASP A 49 7.15 -5.04 11.80
N LEU A 50 6.04 -5.77 12.02
CA LEU A 50 5.31 -6.44 10.95
C LEU A 50 4.78 -5.44 9.91
N ALA A 51 4.17 -4.33 10.35
CA ALA A 51 3.68 -3.30 9.44
C ALA A 51 4.83 -2.62 8.66
N LEU A 52 6.01 -2.46 9.28
CA LEU A 52 7.20 -1.98 8.59
C LEU A 52 7.66 -2.95 7.50
N ALA A 53 7.70 -4.25 7.79
CA ALA A 53 8.05 -5.27 6.80
C ALA A 53 7.06 -5.28 5.62
N GLN A 54 5.75 -5.23 5.91
CA GLN A 54 4.70 -5.14 4.89
C GLN A 54 4.82 -3.89 4.02
N GLU A 55 5.26 -2.75 4.58
CA GLU A 55 5.47 -1.53 3.79
C GLU A 55 6.62 -1.71 2.80
N ILE A 56 7.69 -2.38 3.21
CA ILE A 56 8.84 -2.69 2.34
C ILE A 56 8.39 -3.61 1.21
N GLU A 57 7.72 -4.72 1.54
CA GLU A 57 7.21 -5.66 0.55
C GLU A 57 6.26 -5.01 -0.47
N ALA A 58 5.37 -4.13 0.00
CA ALA A 58 4.43 -3.43 -0.87
C ALA A 58 5.13 -2.44 -1.83
N ARG A 59 6.21 -1.78 -1.36
CA ARG A 59 7.04 -0.90 -2.21
C ARG A 59 7.80 -1.70 -3.27
N ASP A 60 8.41 -2.82 -2.89
CA ASP A 60 9.08 -3.71 -3.83
C ASP A 60 8.10 -4.24 -4.88
N GLY A 61 6.88 -4.61 -4.44
CA GLY A 61 5.80 -5.02 -5.33
C GLY A 61 5.36 -3.94 -6.33
N LEU A 62 5.30 -2.67 -5.88
CA LEU A 62 5.02 -1.54 -6.76
C LEU A 62 6.13 -1.37 -7.81
N ASP A 63 7.39 -1.43 -7.39
CA ASP A 63 8.53 -1.27 -8.29
C ASP A 63 8.54 -2.35 -9.38
N VAL A 64 8.31 -3.61 -9.00
CA VAL A 64 8.17 -4.73 -9.96
C VAL A 64 7.00 -4.49 -10.92
N ALA A 65 5.85 -4.02 -10.42
CA ALA A 65 4.68 -3.74 -11.25
C ALA A 65 4.93 -2.59 -12.25
N LEU A 66 5.64 -1.54 -11.84
CA LEU A 66 6.02 -0.43 -12.71
C LEU A 66 7.05 -0.85 -13.76
N GLN A 67 8.04 -1.67 -13.39
CA GLN A 67 9.02 -2.21 -14.35
C GLN A 67 8.35 -3.09 -15.42
N ALA A 68 7.43 -3.97 -15.01
CA ALA A 68 6.66 -4.79 -15.95
C ALA A 68 5.81 -3.93 -16.91
N LEU A 69 5.20 -2.86 -16.40
CA LEU A 69 4.43 -1.94 -17.23
C LEU A 69 5.32 -1.13 -18.18
N ALA A 70 6.49 -0.68 -17.72
CA ALA A 70 7.46 0.04 -18.54
C ALA A 70 7.96 -0.83 -19.71
N ALA A 71 8.23 -2.12 -19.45
CA ALA A 71 8.60 -3.08 -20.48
C ALA A 71 7.50 -3.28 -21.53
N LEU A 72 6.22 -3.28 -21.11
CA LEU A 72 5.08 -3.42 -22.01
C LEU A 72 4.85 -2.18 -22.90
N VAL A 73 4.98 -0.98 -22.33
CA VAL A 73 4.69 0.28 -23.01
C VAL A 73 5.93 0.84 -23.75
N GLY A 74 7.13 0.29 -23.47
CA GLY A 74 8.38 0.69 -24.13
C GLY A 74 8.93 2.04 -23.67
N ARG A 75 8.47 2.54 -22.51
CA ARG A 75 8.92 3.80 -21.91
C ARG A 75 8.89 3.69 -20.39
N GLU A 76 9.62 4.57 -19.72
CA GLU A 76 9.52 4.70 -18.27
C GLU A 76 8.09 5.09 -17.85
N VAL A 77 7.62 4.46 -16.78
CA VAL A 77 6.31 4.73 -16.17
C VAL A 77 6.50 4.87 -14.67
N ARG A 78 6.04 5.98 -14.11
CA ARG A 78 6.05 6.26 -12.68
C ARG A 78 4.63 6.15 -12.14
N ALA A 79 4.48 5.91 -10.85
CA ALA A 79 3.16 5.80 -10.21
C ALA A 79 2.27 7.04 -10.47
N GLN A 80 2.86 8.24 -10.46
CA GLN A 80 2.16 9.50 -10.76
C GLN A 80 1.73 9.67 -12.22
N ASP A 81 2.25 8.84 -13.13
CA ASP A 81 1.85 8.83 -14.53
C ASP A 81 0.60 7.92 -14.75
N LEU A 82 0.11 7.25 -13.70
CA LEU A 82 -1.05 6.37 -13.74
C LEU A 82 -2.31 7.13 -13.29
N ASP A 83 -3.33 7.11 -14.13
CA ASP A 83 -4.62 7.71 -13.80
C ASP A 83 -5.37 6.77 -12.84
N PRO A 84 -5.71 7.21 -11.61
CA PRO A 84 -6.43 6.36 -10.66
C PRO A 84 -7.81 5.98 -11.21
N LEU A 85 -8.39 4.88 -10.72
CA LEU A 85 -9.78 4.51 -11.03
C LEU A 85 -10.73 5.53 -10.40
N GLY A 86 -10.96 6.64 -11.10
CA GLY A 86 -11.88 7.69 -10.69
C GLY A 86 -13.34 7.27 -10.86
N ARG A 87 -14.24 7.88 -10.07
CA ARG A 87 -15.70 7.65 -10.14
C ARG A 87 -16.33 7.93 -11.52
N GLY A 88 -15.57 8.56 -12.43
CA GLY A 88 -15.98 8.87 -13.80
C GLY A 88 -15.43 7.91 -14.87
N PHE A 89 -14.97 6.71 -14.51
CA PHE A 89 -14.54 5.73 -15.52
C PHE A 89 -15.72 5.35 -16.43
N VAL A 90 -15.73 5.92 -17.63
CA VAL A 90 -16.70 5.57 -18.68
C VAL A 90 -16.12 4.40 -19.45
N VAL A 91 -16.75 3.23 -19.33
CA VAL A 91 -16.44 2.10 -20.21
C VAL A 91 -16.82 2.53 -21.62
N ALA A 92 -15.82 2.70 -22.49
CA ALA A 92 -16.10 2.92 -23.90
C ALA A 92 -16.90 1.71 -24.42
N PRO A 93 -18.07 1.92 -25.05
CA PRO A 93 -18.81 0.81 -25.63
C PRO A 93 -17.92 0.11 -26.66
N LEU A 94 -17.88 -1.22 -26.59
CA LEU A 94 -17.26 -2.04 -27.63
C LEU A 94 -18.02 -1.76 -28.92
N GLU A 95 -17.45 -0.97 -29.83
CA GLU A 95 -17.94 -0.94 -31.20
C GLU A 95 -17.76 -2.36 -31.75
N PRO A 96 -18.83 -3.05 -32.16
CA PRO A 96 -18.69 -4.31 -32.85
C PRO A 96 -17.84 -4.04 -34.08
N GLY A 97 -16.64 -4.63 -34.15
CA GLY A 97 -15.92 -4.68 -35.41
C GLY A 97 -16.83 -5.36 -36.42
N ASP A 98 -17.17 -4.65 -37.49
CA ASP A 98 -17.83 -5.23 -38.65
C ASP A 98 -16.89 -6.28 -39.25
N PHE A 99 -16.94 -7.50 -38.70
CA PHE A 99 -16.39 -8.70 -39.30
C PHE A 99 -17.40 -9.21 -40.31
N ALA A 100 -17.63 -8.44 -41.37
CA ALA A 100 -18.35 -8.92 -42.54
C ALA A 100 -17.38 -9.77 -43.38
N TYR A 101 -17.63 -11.09 -43.37
CA TYR A 101 -17.05 -12.08 -44.28
C TYR A 101 -17.54 -11.88 -45.72
#